data_AF-A0A8B8F930-F1
#
_entry.id   AF-A0A8B8F930-F1
#
_cell.length_a   1.000
_cell.length_b   1.000
_cell.length_c   1.000
_cell.angle_alpha   90.00
_cell.angle_beta   90.00
_cell.angle_gamma   90.00
#
_symmetry.space_group_name_H-M   'P 1'
#
loop_
_entity.id
_entity.type
_entity.pdbx_description
1 polymer ?
#
loop_
_entity_poly.entity_id
_entity_poly.type
_entity_poly.pdbx_seq_one_letter_code
_entity_poly.pdbx_strand_id
1 'polypeptide(L)'
;MSCQTLSLSGNTTELECRFFPPIEVGDSAEIGLLGLQTYNSMPNVEPGCDTLGIIDARGDTSLIQIPTGCYEISTLEAKIVEHLASSSVDFFELKSDPSTLKCTIRCSNDVVFNVNNSMAPLLGFNKTTRLPANIKHESSDLVNIMRINCIKVVCNLALGSFENGKQSHTIHEFYPAVAPGFKIIEVPKYCVLYRLGTNTVDNVRVTLRDQDDKLINIRGETLNVRLLVKKKI
;
A
#
# COMPACT_ATOMS: atom_id res chain seq x y z
N MET A 1 37.66 -7.65 -9.81
CA MET A 1 36.24 -7.98 -9.51
C MET A 1 35.40 -6.90 -10.18
N SER A 2 34.66 -7.21 -11.25
CA SER A 2 33.77 -6.22 -11.87
C SER A 2 32.46 -6.17 -11.08
N CYS A 3 32.25 -5.06 -10.41
CA CYS A 3 31.03 -4.72 -9.70
C CYS A 3 30.39 -3.56 -10.45
N GLN A 4 29.11 -3.68 -10.79
CA GLN A 4 28.35 -2.64 -11.45
C GLN A 4 27.15 -2.29 -10.58
N THR A 5 26.74 -1.03 -10.64
CA THR A 5 25.55 -0.56 -9.94
C THR A 5 24.57 0.01 -10.95
N LEU A 6 23.31 -0.42 -10.85
CA LEU A 6 22.23 0.12 -11.67
C LEU A 6 21.33 0.95 -10.77
N SER A 7 21.09 2.21 -11.14
CA SER A 7 20.19 3.10 -10.41
C SER A 7 18.98 3.39 -11.29
N LEU A 8 17.79 3.15 -10.75
CA LEU A 8 16.52 3.45 -11.40
C LEU A 8 15.77 4.47 -10.55
N SER A 9 15.18 5.46 -11.20
CA SER A 9 14.41 6.51 -10.55
C SER A 9 13.16 6.85 -11.35
N GLY A 10 12.06 7.12 -10.68
CA GLY A 10 10.81 7.51 -11.32
C GLY A 10 9.78 7.97 -10.30
N ASN A 11 8.55 8.22 -10.77
CA ASN A 11 7.41 8.63 -9.95
C ASN A 11 6.31 7.56 -9.89
N THR A 12 6.63 6.34 -10.31
CA THR A 12 5.77 5.16 -10.26
C THR A 12 6.47 4.04 -9.50
N THR A 13 5.72 3.02 -9.10
CA THR A 13 6.27 1.80 -8.51
C THR A 13 6.75 0.79 -9.54
N GLU A 14 6.61 1.06 -10.83
CA GLU A 14 7.15 0.27 -11.92
C GLU A 14 8.22 1.08 -12.65
N LEU A 15 9.48 0.80 -12.32
CA LEU A 15 10.64 1.43 -12.93
C LEU A 15 11.18 0.54 -14.04
N GLU A 16 11.43 1.10 -15.22
CA GLU A 16 12.04 0.40 -16.35
C GLU A 16 13.20 1.24 -16.92
N CYS A 17 14.31 0.58 -17.25
CA CYS A 17 15.44 1.18 -17.94
C CYS A 17 15.95 0.22 -19.02
N ARG A 18 16.26 0.76 -20.20
CA ARG A 18 16.81 0.00 -21.32
C ARG A 18 18.22 0.46 -21.65
N PHE A 19 19.09 -0.48 -21.97
CA PHE A 19 20.49 -0.26 -22.31
C PHE A 19 20.74 -0.63 -23.76
N PHE A 20 21.34 0.31 -24.51
CA PHE A 20 21.82 0.07 -25.85
C PHE A 20 23.19 0.75 -26.03
N PRO A 21 24.29 -0.02 -26.23
CA PRO A 21 24.33 -1.48 -26.31
C PRO A 21 24.02 -2.16 -24.95
N PRO A 22 23.61 -3.45 -24.94
CA PRO A 22 23.43 -4.21 -23.71
C PRO A 22 24.70 -4.27 -22.86
N ILE A 23 24.52 -4.38 -21.55
CA ILE A 23 25.64 -4.50 -20.60
C ILE A 23 26.02 -5.96 -20.47
N GLU A 24 27.26 -6.31 -20.81
CA GLU A 24 27.81 -7.65 -20.61
C GLU A 24 28.10 -7.91 -19.12
N VAL A 25 27.47 -8.96 -18.56
CA VAL A 25 27.59 -9.32 -17.13
C VAL A 25 28.13 -10.74 -16.93
N GLY A 26 27.92 -11.63 -17.90
CA GLY A 26 28.38 -13.01 -17.91
C GLY A 26 27.52 -13.98 -17.07
N ASP A 27 27.79 -15.27 -17.24
CA ASP A 27 26.94 -16.41 -16.86
C ASP A 27 26.80 -16.64 -15.35
N SER A 28 27.72 -16.07 -14.59
CA SER A 28 27.80 -16.18 -13.13
C SER A 28 27.39 -14.89 -12.43
N ALA A 29 26.78 -13.95 -13.15
CA ALA A 29 26.31 -12.71 -12.55
C ALA A 29 25.18 -12.97 -11.53
N GLU A 30 25.22 -12.19 -10.45
CA GLU A 30 24.19 -12.13 -9.43
C GLU A 30 23.75 -10.68 -9.21
N ILE A 31 22.49 -10.49 -8.79
CA ILE A 31 21.85 -9.20 -8.53
C ILE A 31 21.34 -9.12 -7.09
N GLY A 32 21.47 -7.95 -6.47
CA GLY A 32 20.90 -7.70 -5.15
C GLY A 32 20.50 -6.23 -4.97
N LEU A 33 19.67 -5.97 -3.98
CA LEU A 33 19.28 -4.61 -3.62
C LEU A 33 20.38 -3.95 -2.77
N LEU A 34 20.85 -2.77 -3.18
CA LEU A 34 21.74 -1.92 -2.36
C LEU A 34 20.98 -0.89 -1.55
N GLY A 35 19.81 -0.49 -2.02
CA GLY A 35 18.91 0.36 -1.26
C GLY A 35 17.77 0.91 -2.09
N LEU A 36 16.74 1.36 -1.37
CA LEU A 36 15.52 1.92 -1.90
C LEU A 36 15.17 3.17 -1.10
N GLN A 37 14.72 4.21 -1.79
CA GLN A 37 14.24 5.44 -1.16
C GLN A 37 12.94 5.89 -1.80
N THR A 38 11.94 6.17 -0.98
CA THR A 38 10.67 6.77 -1.37
C THR A 38 10.04 7.48 -0.17
N TYR A 39 8.82 7.98 -0.29
CA TYR A 39 8.03 8.48 0.83
C TYR A 39 6.92 7.48 1.18
N ASN A 40 6.57 7.39 2.47
CA ASN A 40 5.38 6.66 2.88
C ASN A 40 4.14 7.49 2.55
N SER A 41 3.70 7.41 1.30
CA SER A 41 2.50 8.05 0.77
C SER A 41 1.43 7.03 0.40
N MET A 42 1.56 5.78 0.86
CA MET A 42 0.68 4.69 0.41
C MET A 42 -0.72 4.87 1.01
N PRO A 43 -1.76 5.08 0.20
CA PRO A 43 -3.09 5.41 0.71
C PRO A 43 -3.75 4.19 1.36
N ASN A 44 -4.51 4.43 2.42
CA ASN A 44 -5.43 3.46 2.99
C ASN A 44 -6.89 3.70 2.57
N VAL A 45 -7.16 4.90 2.03
CA VAL A 45 -8.40 5.26 1.33
C VAL A 45 -8.05 5.57 -0.11
N GLU A 46 -8.68 4.85 -1.04
CA GLU A 46 -8.46 4.97 -2.49
C GLU A 46 -9.71 4.44 -3.24
N PRO A 47 -9.84 4.68 -4.56
CA PRO A 47 -10.97 4.18 -5.32
C PRO A 47 -11.16 2.66 -5.12
N GLY A 48 -12.34 2.27 -4.64
CA GLY A 48 -12.66 0.89 -4.27
C GLY A 48 -12.83 0.67 -2.76
N CYS A 49 -12.37 1.60 -1.92
CA CYS A 49 -12.52 1.61 -0.47
C CYS A 49 -12.51 3.06 0.06
N ASP A 50 -13.52 3.84 -0.33
CA ASP A 50 -13.59 5.29 -0.09
C ASP A 50 -14.98 5.83 0.24
N THR A 51 -16.03 5.00 0.21
CA THR A 51 -17.41 5.47 0.39
C THR A 51 -18.13 4.86 1.60
N LEU A 52 -18.99 5.64 2.26
CA LEU A 52 -20.02 5.15 3.18
C LEU A 52 -21.34 5.90 2.92
N GLY A 53 -22.48 5.31 3.29
CA GLY A 53 -23.78 5.95 3.16
C GLY A 53 -24.36 6.37 4.50
N ILE A 54 -25.14 7.45 4.50
CA ILE A 54 -25.96 7.90 5.63
C ILE A 54 -27.42 7.95 5.16
N ILE A 55 -28.33 7.34 5.92
CA ILE A 55 -29.76 7.40 5.63
C ILE A 55 -30.38 8.59 6.37
N ASP A 56 -31.08 9.45 5.64
CA ASP A 56 -31.80 10.58 6.22
C ASP A 56 -33.16 10.15 6.84
N ALA A 57 -33.88 11.11 7.44
CA ALA A 57 -35.18 10.85 8.03
C ALA A 57 -36.28 10.44 7.02
N ARG A 58 -36.06 10.66 5.72
CA ARG A 58 -36.98 10.28 4.63
C ARG A 58 -36.70 8.88 4.10
N GLY A 59 -35.55 8.30 4.47
CA GLY A 59 -35.09 7.00 3.99
C GLY A 59 -34.14 7.09 2.79
N ASP A 60 -33.77 8.30 2.37
CA ASP A 60 -32.84 8.53 1.25
C ASP A 60 -31.40 8.36 1.72
N THR A 61 -30.58 7.67 0.92
CA THR A 61 -29.17 7.44 1.26
C THR A 61 -28.26 8.49 0.61
N SER A 62 -27.63 9.31 1.43
CA SER A 62 -26.57 10.23 1.03
C SER A 62 -25.21 9.53 1.08
N LEU A 63 -24.46 9.55 -0.03
CA LEU A 63 -23.14 8.95 -0.11
C LEU A 63 -22.06 9.95 0.27
N ILE A 64 -21.16 9.53 1.15
CA ILE A 64 -19.97 10.29 1.54
C ILE A 64 -18.77 9.58 0.93
N GLN A 65 -18.12 10.23 -0.01
CA GLN A 65 -16.90 9.75 -0.63
C GLN A 65 -15.70 10.51 -0.06
N ILE A 66 -14.75 9.77 0.52
CA ILE A 66 -13.54 10.32 1.12
C ILE A 66 -12.43 10.39 0.07
N PRO A 67 -11.74 11.54 -0.09
CA PRO A 67 -10.65 11.67 -1.04
C PRO A 67 -9.52 10.67 -0.77
N THR A 68 -8.79 10.28 -1.82
CA THR A 68 -7.65 9.36 -1.68
C THR A 68 -6.60 9.91 -0.72
N GLY A 69 -6.16 9.11 0.23
CA GLY A 69 -5.20 9.55 1.24
C GLY A 69 -4.78 8.50 2.25
N CYS A 70 -3.88 8.92 3.14
CA CYS A 70 -3.44 8.16 4.31
C CYS A 70 -4.06 8.83 5.53
N TYR A 71 -5.07 8.20 6.12
CA TYR A 71 -5.80 8.78 7.24
C TYR A 71 -5.59 7.95 8.50
N GLU A 72 -5.49 8.61 9.65
CA GLU A 72 -5.79 7.97 10.93
C GLU A 72 -7.30 7.96 11.17
N ILE A 73 -7.77 7.13 12.11
CA ILE A 73 -9.20 7.02 12.43
C ILE A 73 -9.79 8.38 12.85
N SER A 74 -9.06 9.15 13.66
CA SER A 74 -9.44 10.51 14.08
C SER A 74 -9.53 11.49 12.90
N THR A 75 -8.66 11.34 11.90
CA THR A 75 -8.66 12.21 10.72
C THR A 75 -9.80 11.83 9.77
N LEU A 76 -10.14 10.54 9.65
CA LEU A 76 -11.33 10.08 8.94
C LEU A 76 -12.61 10.63 9.56
N GLU A 77 -12.73 10.56 10.89
CA GLU A 77 -13.86 11.14 11.62
C GLU A 77 -14.03 12.62 11.26
N ALA A 78 -12.96 13.41 11.40
CA ALA A 78 -12.99 14.84 11.08
C ALA A 78 -13.41 15.10 9.63
N LYS A 79 -12.94 14.30 8.67
CA LYS A 79 -13.29 14.44 7.25
C LYS A 79 -14.74 14.06 6.93
N ILE A 80 -15.28 13.05 7.62
CA ILE A 80 -16.68 12.65 7.50
C ILE A 80 -17.57 13.74 8.10
N VAL A 81 -17.23 14.25 9.29
CA VAL A 81 -17.95 15.36 9.93
C VAL A 81 -17.95 16.61 9.06
N GLU A 82 -16.82 16.94 8.42
CA GLU A 82 -16.73 18.05 7.45
C GLU A 82 -17.70 17.89 6.28
N HIS A 83 -17.82 16.69 5.70
CA HIS A 83 -18.80 16.39 4.64
C HIS A 83 -20.25 16.46 5.13
N LEU A 84 -20.48 16.23 6.41
CA LEU A 84 -21.80 16.23 7.03
C LEU A 84 -22.24 17.61 7.54
N ALA A 85 -21.38 18.63 7.48
CA ALA A 85 -21.66 19.95 8.06
C ALA A 85 -22.93 20.64 7.50
N SER A 86 -23.33 20.31 6.26
CA SER A 86 -24.55 20.82 5.63
C SER A 86 -25.71 19.82 5.60
N SER A 87 -25.60 18.71 6.34
CA SER A 87 -26.59 17.64 6.38
C SER A 87 -27.52 17.77 7.60
N SER A 88 -28.53 16.89 7.69
CA SER A 88 -29.38 16.74 8.87
C SER A 88 -28.79 15.87 9.98
N VAL A 89 -27.48 15.55 9.91
CA VAL A 89 -26.79 14.73 10.90
C VAL A 89 -26.33 15.61 12.05
N ASP A 90 -26.88 15.38 13.25
CA ASP A 90 -26.55 16.13 14.47
C ASP A 90 -25.14 15.79 14.99
N PHE A 91 -24.77 14.51 14.91
CA PHE A 91 -23.45 14.05 15.33
C PHE A 91 -23.01 12.79 14.57
N PHE A 92 -21.69 12.68 14.38
CA PHE A 92 -21.01 11.49 13.90
C PHE A 92 -19.74 11.29 14.73
N GLU A 93 -19.57 10.10 15.30
CA GLU A 93 -18.40 9.70 16.07
C GLU A 93 -17.79 8.44 15.45
N LEU A 94 -16.49 8.46 15.21
CA LEU A 94 -15.70 7.32 14.76
C LEU A 94 -14.43 7.22 15.62
N LYS A 95 -14.33 6.15 16.42
CA LYS A 95 -13.25 5.98 17.40
C LYS A 95 -12.62 4.61 17.29
N SER A 96 -11.29 4.55 17.37
CA SER A 96 -10.55 3.30 17.53
C SER A 96 -10.44 2.92 19.01
N ASP A 97 -10.57 1.63 19.30
CA ASP A 97 -10.25 1.07 20.61
C ASP A 97 -8.86 0.40 20.54
N PRO A 98 -7.83 0.95 21.21
CA PRO A 98 -6.48 0.39 21.15
C PRO A 98 -6.33 -0.96 21.87
N SER A 99 -7.28 -1.33 22.73
CA SER A 99 -7.25 -2.61 23.45
C SER A 99 -7.81 -3.76 22.61
N THR A 100 -8.85 -3.50 21.82
CA THR A 100 -9.46 -4.50 20.93
C THR A 100 -8.99 -4.39 19.48
N LEU A 101 -8.32 -3.29 19.11
CA LEU A 101 -7.91 -2.93 17.74
C LEU A 101 -9.09 -2.83 16.76
N LYS A 102 -10.29 -2.65 17.29
CA LYS A 102 -11.55 -2.45 16.56
C LYS A 102 -11.89 -0.96 16.50
N CYS A 103 -12.86 -0.59 15.67
CA CYS A 103 -13.44 0.74 15.71
C CYS A 103 -14.90 0.72 16.12
N THR A 104 -15.37 1.88 16.56
CA THR A 104 -16.75 2.10 16.94
C THR A 104 -17.30 3.29 16.19
N ILE A 105 -18.53 3.14 15.71
CA ILE A 105 -19.29 4.20 15.02
C ILE A 105 -20.54 4.50 15.83
N ARG A 106 -20.81 5.78 16.02
CA ARG A 106 -22.08 6.28 16.57
C ARG A 106 -22.51 7.49 15.76
N CYS A 107 -23.73 7.51 15.27
CA CYS A 107 -24.25 8.58 14.43
C CYS A 107 -25.70 8.90 14.82
N SER A 108 -26.16 10.13 14.64
CA SER A 108 -27.58 10.49 14.81
C SER A 108 -28.49 9.84 13.76
N ASN A 109 -27.89 9.32 12.69
CA ASN A 109 -28.55 8.71 11.54
C ASN A 109 -28.00 7.30 11.30
N ASP A 110 -28.75 6.51 10.51
CA ASP A 110 -28.29 5.17 10.15
C ASP A 110 -27.09 5.27 9.21
N VAL A 111 -26.05 4.49 9.51
CA VAL A 111 -24.86 4.36 8.65
C VAL A 111 -24.98 3.06 7.86
N VAL A 112 -24.75 3.11 6.56
CA VAL A 112 -24.79 1.93 5.69
C VAL A 112 -23.50 1.74 4.92
N PHE A 113 -23.04 0.49 4.89
CA PHE A 113 -21.87 0.09 4.13
C PHE A 113 -22.20 -0.65 2.84
N ASN A 114 -23.49 -0.91 2.56
CA ASN A 114 -23.93 -1.60 1.36
C ASN A 114 -23.99 -0.62 0.18
N VAL A 115 -22.83 -0.09 -0.16
CA VAL A 115 -22.60 0.93 -1.20
C VAL A 115 -21.40 0.50 -2.05
N ASN A 116 -21.33 1.03 -3.27
CA ASN A 116 -20.15 0.84 -4.11
C ASN A 116 -18.91 1.45 -3.42
N ASN A 117 -17.75 0.82 -3.61
CA ASN A 117 -16.48 1.25 -3.02
C ASN A 117 -16.50 1.42 -1.49
N SER A 118 -17.31 0.62 -0.81
CA SER A 118 -17.51 0.67 0.64
C SER A 118 -16.21 0.64 1.44
N MET A 119 -16.09 1.55 2.42
CA MET A 119 -14.99 1.60 3.41
C MET A 119 -15.10 0.56 4.52
N ALA A 120 -16.15 -0.27 4.53
CA ALA A 120 -16.33 -1.31 5.55
C ALA A 120 -15.08 -2.18 5.79
N PRO A 121 -14.35 -2.66 4.76
CA PRO A 121 -13.14 -3.46 4.96
C PRO A 121 -12.00 -2.70 5.66
N LEU A 122 -11.92 -1.38 5.48
CA LEU A 122 -10.94 -0.53 6.16
C LEU A 122 -11.27 -0.40 7.65
N LEU A 123 -12.55 -0.28 7.98
CA LEU A 123 -13.06 -0.04 9.33
C LEU A 123 -13.39 -1.34 10.10
N GLY A 124 -13.27 -2.51 9.48
CA GLY A 124 -13.56 -3.80 10.11
C GLY A 124 -15.06 -4.14 10.21
N PHE A 125 -15.91 -3.50 9.40
CA PHE A 125 -17.33 -3.82 9.29
C PHE A 125 -17.61 -4.73 8.09
N ASN A 126 -18.78 -5.36 8.06
CA ASN A 126 -19.26 -6.06 6.87
C ASN A 126 -19.92 -5.08 5.89
N LYS A 127 -19.70 -5.28 4.59
CA LYS A 127 -20.33 -4.47 3.54
C LYS A 127 -21.85 -4.52 3.57
N THR A 128 -22.47 -5.58 4.07
CA THR A 128 -23.94 -5.67 4.15
C THR A 128 -24.51 -5.02 5.42
N THR A 129 -23.66 -4.51 6.31
CA THR A 129 -24.10 -3.95 7.59
C THR A 129 -24.80 -2.61 7.41
N ARG A 130 -25.97 -2.50 8.04
CA ARG A 130 -26.64 -1.25 8.41
C ARG A 130 -26.47 -1.05 9.92
N LEU A 131 -26.00 0.12 10.31
CA LEU A 131 -25.79 0.52 11.69
C LEU A 131 -26.92 1.47 12.10
N PRO A 132 -27.89 1.03 12.93
CA PRO A 132 -28.97 1.89 13.40
C PRO A 132 -28.49 3.16 14.12
N ALA A 133 -29.22 4.25 13.90
CA ALA A 133 -29.00 5.55 14.51
C ALA A 133 -28.97 5.52 16.04
N ASN A 134 -28.27 6.49 16.62
CA ASN A 134 -28.18 6.81 18.05
C ASN A 134 -27.61 5.70 18.95
N ILE A 135 -27.10 4.63 18.35
CA ILE A 135 -26.48 3.49 19.04
C ILE A 135 -25.00 3.44 18.68
N LYS A 136 -24.17 3.05 19.64
CA LYS A 136 -22.74 2.81 19.42
C LYS A 136 -22.57 1.38 18.90
N HIS A 137 -21.98 1.25 17.72
CA HIS A 137 -21.69 -0.04 17.09
C HIS A 137 -20.20 -0.30 17.08
N GLU A 138 -19.79 -1.51 17.38
CA GLU A 138 -18.39 -1.96 17.28
C GLU A 138 -18.21 -2.80 16.01
N SER A 139 -17.03 -2.68 15.38
CA SER A 139 -16.64 -3.49 14.24
C SER A 139 -16.52 -4.97 14.61
N SER A 140 -16.88 -5.86 13.68
CA SER A 140 -16.72 -7.31 13.86
C SER A 140 -15.25 -7.70 13.79
N ASP A 141 -14.53 -7.07 12.88
CA ASP A 141 -13.14 -7.36 12.55
C ASP A 141 -12.23 -6.21 12.99
N LEU A 142 -10.92 -6.47 12.95
CA LEU A 142 -9.90 -5.47 13.26
C LEU A 142 -9.90 -4.35 12.22
N VAL A 143 -9.54 -3.15 12.66
CA VAL A 143 -9.32 -2.00 11.77
C VAL A 143 -8.10 -2.24 10.90
N ASN A 144 -8.23 -2.06 9.59
CA ASN A 144 -7.17 -2.30 8.61
C ASN A 144 -6.59 -1.00 8.04
N ILE A 145 -6.27 -0.04 8.91
CA ILE A 145 -5.80 1.30 8.50
C ILE A 145 -4.37 1.30 7.96
N MET A 146 -3.59 0.26 8.26
CA MET A 146 -2.25 -0.02 7.72
C MET A 146 -2.31 -1.22 6.77
N ARG A 147 -2.97 -1.04 5.62
CA ARG A 147 -3.26 -2.14 4.68
C ARG A 147 -2.01 -2.82 4.09
N ILE A 148 -0.91 -2.10 3.92
CA ILE A 148 0.33 -2.64 3.37
C ILE A 148 1.21 -3.14 4.52
N ASN A 149 1.29 -4.45 4.65
CA ASN A 149 2.11 -5.10 5.66
C ASN A 149 3.54 -5.37 5.16
N CYS A 150 3.69 -5.69 3.87
CA CYS A 150 4.97 -6.00 3.26
C CYS A 150 5.12 -5.26 1.93
N ILE A 151 6.32 -4.75 1.67
CA ILE A 151 6.77 -4.16 0.41
C ILE A 151 7.81 -5.11 -0.20
N LYS A 152 7.44 -5.75 -1.29
CA LYS A 152 8.29 -6.61 -2.10
C LYS A 152 8.98 -5.79 -3.17
N VAL A 153 10.30 -5.85 -3.22
CA VAL A 153 11.10 -5.32 -4.33
C VAL A 153 11.32 -6.44 -5.33
N VAL A 154 10.65 -6.36 -6.46
CA VAL A 154 10.64 -7.42 -7.49
C VAL A 154 11.46 -6.96 -8.69
N CYS A 155 12.42 -7.77 -9.15
CA CYS A 155 13.28 -7.45 -10.28
C CYS A 155 13.24 -8.54 -11.34
N ASN A 156 12.92 -8.19 -12.59
CA ASN A 156 12.76 -9.13 -13.71
C ASN A 156 14.00 -10.00 -13.98
N LEU A 157 15.20 -9.55 -13.61
CA LEU A 157 16.44 -10.27 -13.87
C LEU A 157 16.73 -11.38 -12.85
N ALA A 158 16.14 -11.31 -11.66
CA ALA A 158 16.52 -12.16 -10.52
C ALA A 158 15.87 -13.54 -10.61
N LEU A 159 16.66 -14.60 -10.37
CA LEU A 159 16.18 -15.97 -10.25
C LEU A 159 16.50 -16.56 -8.88
N GLY A 160 15.73 -17.58 -8.48
CA GLY A 160 15.99 -18.35 -7.26
C GLY A 160 15.29 -17.84 -6.00
N SER A 161 14.40 -16.86 -6.12
CA SER A 161 13.44 -16.54 -5.05
C SER A 161 12.17 -17.38 -5.20
N PHE A 162 11.52 -17.71 -4.09
CA PHE A 162 10.29 -18.50 -4.07
C PHE A 162 9.30 -17.92 -3.08
N GLU A 163 8.04 -17.83 -3.48
CA GLU A 163 6.93 -17.43 -2.63
C GLU A 163 5.88 -18.56 -2.64
N ASN A 164 5.52 -19.08 -1.47
CA ASN A 164 4.53 -20.15 -1.31
C ASN A 164 4.73 -21.35 -2.26
N GLY A 165 6.00 -21.77 -2.40
CA GLY A 165 6.40 -22.89 -3.25
C GLY A 165 6.46 -22.60 -4.75
N LYS A 166 6.16 -21.36 -5.19
CA LYS A 166 6.25 -20.92 -6.58
C LYS A 166 7.46 -20.02 -6.78
N GLN A 167 8.12 -20.13 -7.93
CA GLN A 167 9.23 -19.24 -8.26
C GLN A 167 8.73 -17.78 -8.34
N SER A 168 9.51 -16.87 -7.77
CA SER A 168 9.28 -15.43 -7.75
C SER A 168 10.54 -14.70 -8.25
N HIS A 169 10.43 -13.38 -8.33
CA HIS A 169 11.49 -12.44 -8.70
C HIS A 169 11.77 -11.41 -7.59
N THR A 170 11.30 -11.67 -6.37
CA THR A 170 11.52 -10.79 -5.22
C THR A 170 12.97 -10.87 -4.74
N ILE A 171 13.65 -9.73 -4.73
CA ILE A 171 15.06 -9.60 -4.29
C ILE A 171 15.20 -9.04 -2.88
N HIS A 172 14.14 -8.44 -2.34
CA HIS A 172 14.10 -7.92 -0.97
C HIS A 172 12.66 -7.71 -0.52
N GLU A 173 12.41 -7.90 0.77
CA GLU A 173 11.11 -7.67 1.41
C GLU A 173 11.32 -6.92 2.72
N PHE A 174 10.47 -5.93 2.98
CA PHE A 174 10.50 -5.14 4.21
C PHE A 174 9.11 -4.57 4.50
N TYR A 175 8.88 -4.07 5.71
CA TYR A 175 7.62 -3.40 6.08
C TYR A 175 7.84 -1.89 6.22
N PRO A 176 6.82 -1.05 5.95
CA PRO A 176 6.94 0.39 6.19
C PRO A 176 7.06 0.67 7.69
N ALA A 177 8.26 1.01 8.14
CA ALA A 177 8.57 1.27 9.55
C ALA A 177 8.40 2.75 9.97
N VAL A 178 7.87 3.59 9.09
CA VAL A 178 7.67 5.03 9.33
C VAL A 178 6.21 5.40 9.10
N ALA A 179 5.73 6.42 9.82
CA ALA A 179 4.37 6.92 9.64
C ALA A 179 4.15 7.52 8.23
N PRO A 180 2.89 7.67 7.76
CA PRO A 180 2.60 8.39 6.54
C PRO A 180 3.20 9.79 6.52
N GLY A 181 3.69 10.23 5.36
CA GLY A 181 4.37 11.52 5.15
C GLY A 181 5.88 11.51 5.43
N PHE A 182 6.43 10.46 6.04
CA PHE A 182 7.87 10.34 6.27
C PHE A 182 8.59 9.62 5.12
N LYS A 183 9.90 9.85 5.02
CA LYS A 183 10.75 9.18 4.03
C LYS A 183 11.02 7.73 4.45
N ILE A 184 10.80 6.80 3.52
CA ILE A 184 11.25 5.41 3.61
C ILE A 184 12.66 5.34 3.04
N ILE A 185 13.62 4.91 3.86
CA ILE A 185 15.00 4.64 3.44
C ILE A 185 15.30 3.20 3.83
N GLU A 186 15.27 2.31 2.84
CA GLU A 186 15.55 0.90 3.04
C GLU A 186 16.96 0.59 2.53
N VAL A 187 17.79 0.03 3.41
CA VAL A 187 19.13 -0.48 3.08
C VAL A 187 19.23 -1.89 3.66
N PRO A 188 19.23 -2.94 2.83
CA PRO A 188 19.29 -4.31 3.33
C PRO A 188 20.52 -4.50 4.22
N LYS A 189 20.31 -4.99 5.44
CA LYS A 189 21.41 -5.31 6.38
C LYS A 189 22.42 -6.27 5.76
N TYR A 190 21.92 -7.22 4.98
CA TYR A 190 22.71 -8.10 4.15
C TYR A 190 22.20 -8.01 2.71
N CYS A 191 23.08 -7.67 1.78
CA CYS A 191 22.74 -7.68 0.36
C CYS A 191 22.69 -9.14 -0.12
N VAL A 192 21.48 -9.71 -0.14
CA VAL A 192 21.25 -11.05 -0.68
C VAL A 192 21.37 -10.99 -2.21
N LEU A 193 22.14 -11.91 -2.77
CA LEU A 193 22.43 -11.98 -4.19
C LEU A 193 21.67 -13.13 -4.84
N TYR A 194 20.98 -12.82 -5.94
CA TYR A 194 20.18 -13.73 -6.74
C TYR A 194 20.81 -13.92 -8.09
N ARG A 195 20.81 -15.14 -8.63
CA ARG A 195 21.39 -15.41 -9.95
C ARG A 195 20.64 -14.63 -11.04
N LEU A 196 21.36 -14.05 -12.00
CA LEU A 196 20.71 -13.50 -13.20
C LEU A 196 20.26 -14.62 -14.14
N GLY A 197 19.09 -14.44 -14.76
CA GLY A 197 18.62 -15.30 -15.85
C GLY A 197 19.23 -15.02 -17.22
N THR A 198 20.23 -14.14 -17.30
CA THR A 198 20.82 -13.65 -18.54
C THR A 198 22.30 -13.31 -18.36
N ASN A 199 23.04 -13.35 -19.46
CA ASN A 199 24.46 -13.00 -19.51
C ASN A 199 24.69 -11.54 -19.96
N THR A 200 23.63 -10.91 -20.46
CA THR A 200 23.60 -9.50 -20.88
C THR A 200 22.38 -8.80 -20.29
N VAL A 201 22.52 -7.51 -19.96
CA VAL A 201 21.43 -6.69 -19.43
C VAL A 201 21.09 -5.61 -20.44
N ASP A 202 19.98 -5.78 -21.14
CA ASP A 202 19.38 -4.83 -22.08
C ASP A 202 18.14 -4.14 -21.50
N ASN A 203 17.44 -4.78 -20.56
CA ASN A 203 16.26 -4.25 -19.88
C ASN A 203 16.22 -4.62 -18.39
N VAL A 204 16.10 -3.61 -17.54
CA VAL A 204 15.88 -3.77 -16.10
C VAL A 204 14.54 -3.18 -15.72
N ARG A 205 13.68 -4.01 -15.15
CA ARG A 205 12.42 -3.61 -14.54
C ARG A 205 12.44 -3.93 -13.05
N VAL A 206 12.09 -2.94 -12.23
CA VAL A 206 11.85 -3.10 -10.80
C VAL A 206 10.43 -2.69 -10.49
N THR A 207 9.70 -3.53 -9.77
CA THR A 207 8.35 -3.20 -9.27
C THR A 207 8.28 -3.28 -7.75
N LEU A 208 7.49 -2.40 -7.13
CA LEU A 208 7.11 -2.52 -5.72
C LEU A 208 5.71 -3.11 -5.60
N ARG A 209 5.60 -4.23 -4.88
CA ARG A 209 4.36 -4.96 -4.70
C ARG A 209 4.02 -5.19 -3.23
N ASP A 210 2.75 -5.29 -2.91
CA ASP A 210 2.28 -5.60 -1.57
C ASP A 210 2.33 -7.11 -1.27
N GLN A 211 1.87 -7.51 -0.08
CA GLN A 211 1.77 -8.92 0.32
C GLN A 211 0.90 -9.78 -0.61
N ASP A 212 -0.05 -9.18 -1.33
CA ASP A 212 -0.97 -9.86 -2.25
C ASP A 212 -0.48 -9.80 -3.72
N ASP A 213 0.78 -9.40 -3.94
CA ASP A 213 1.40 -9.22 -5.26
C ASP A 213 0.77 -8.09 -6.10
N LYS A 214 0.05 -7.14 -5.48
CA LYS A 214 -0.50 -5.97 -6.17
C LYS A 214 0.51 -4.83 -6.21
N LEU A 215 0.50 -4.06 -7.29
CA LEU A 215 1.33 -2.86 -7.39
C LEU A 215 0.97 -1.86 -6.30
N ILE A 216 2.00 -1.35 -5.62
CA ILE A 216 1.82 -0.34 -4.59
C ILE A 216 1.56 1.02 -5.24
N ASN A 217 0.62 1.77 -4.67
CA ASN A 217 0.36 3.15 -5.06
C ASN A 217 1.18 4.11 -4.18
N ILE A 218 2.17 4.79 -4.77
CA ILE A 218 2.98 5.82 -4.10
C ILE A 218 2.52 7.25 -4.41
N ARG A 219 1.33 7.43 -4.99
CA ARG A 219 0.70 8.74 -5.29
C ARG A 219 1.62 9.72 -6.05
N GLY A 220 2.46 9.21 -6.95
CA GLY A 220 3.38 10.03 -7.75
C GLY A 220 4.68 10.43 -7.04
N GLU A 221 4.94 9.92 -5.83
CA GLU A 221 6.18 10.18 -5.11
C GLU A 221 7.40 9.64 -5.84
N THR A 222 8.56 10.27 -5.59
CA THR A 222 9.81 9.82 -6.20
C THR A 222 10.28 8.51 -5.56
N LEU A 223 10.42 7.48 -6.39
CA LEU A 223 11.06 6.22 -6.05
C LEU A 223 12.47 6.16 -6.64
N ASN A 224 13.46 5.81 -5.81
CA ASN A 224 14.82 5.52 -6.23
C ASN A 224 15.21 4.11 -5.77
N VAL A 225 15.74 3.30 -6.67
CA VAL A 225 16.24 1.95 -6.39
C VAL A 225 17.66 1.83 -6.90
N ARG A 226 18.56 1.29 -6.07
CA ARG A 226 19.93 0.95 -6.46
C ARG A 226 20.13 -0.55 -6.37
N LEU A 227 20.58 -1.15 -7.47
CA LEU A 227 20.87 -2.56 -7.60
C LEU A 227 22.38 -2.76 -7.72
N LEU A 228 22.88 -3.83 -7.11
CA LEU A 228 24.22 -4.36 -7.30
C LEU A 228 24.15 -5.47 -8.33
N VAL A 229 24.98 -5.41 -9.37
CA VAL A 229 25.27 -6.54 -10.25
C VAL A 229 26.72 -6.95 -10.02
N LYS A 230 26.94 -8.21 -9.65
CA LYS A 230 28.26 -8.75 -9.30
C LYS A 230 28.50 -10.06 -10.02
N LYS A 231 29.67 -10.21 -10.64
CA LYS A 231 30.10 -11.50 -11.18
C LYS A 231 30.57 -12.42 -10.05
N LYS A 232 29.98 -13.61 -9.94
CA LYS A 232 30.45 -14.66 -9.03
C LYS A 232 31.77 -15.24 -9.54
N ILE A 233 32.73 -15.38 -8.63
CA ILE A 233 34.06 -15.96 -8.90
C ILE A 233 33.93 -17.48 -8.96
#